data_AF-A0A8D0HTI3-F1
#
_entry.id   AF-A0A8D0HTI3-F1
#
_cell.length_a   1.000
_cell.length_b   1.000
_cell.length_c   1.000
_cell.angle_alpha   90.00
_cell.angle_beta   90.00
_cell.angle_gamma   90.00
#
_symmetry.space_group_name_H-M   'P 1'
#
loop_
_entity.id
_entity.type
_entity.pdbx_description
1 polymer ?
#
loop_
_entity_poly.entity_id
_entity_poly.type
_entity_poly.pdbx_seq_one_letter_code
_entity_poly.pdbx_strand_id
1 'polypeptide(L)'
;FTVDNTNLQGGFMLCFLDDGCGMTPRQATDLVYFGRSSKRSSNSNMIGHYGNGLKSGSMRIGKDFILFTKREDTMTCVLFSQTFCEREGLSEVVVPIPSWSRSTRNPVVEDYEKFTMQMSVICKYSPFKSENELMQQFDAIYGTSGTLVVIYNLKLMLNGEPELDIKTDSVDILMAEIHENLPAQRSLRAYTAILYFDPRMRIFIQADKVEMKRLPYCFYRPRMYPYISSSFKEVSMNEMKKAEMDVKIGISDCYIKRKVLFTACLLIVSFLFRKLRKPKKFFIIFGTNIKNRSQDGMLIYNNSRLIRMYDKVGPQLKTGSHFGSGVVGMVDIPLETMEPTHNKQAFANVKEYNHLLRSMGHYLIQYCKDIGIGQKGETLFWNEFWYLSNRWCEMPSDATQYKRRRAMEIPAVVQCGEFMCDRPEYLPSIPLGTIKRLRQSQNDKEKQLAESIQRHQRKLGDLKSQVSCYLKLAQLSSKPSVGENKQHTCFSGLPLSAVWWQLLPGAQFCWTEWVQDSCPMWTASWQLVSWRDL
;
A
#
# COMPACT_ATOMS: atom_id res chain seq x y z
N PHE A 1 7.35 13.31 16.72
CA PHE A 1 8.05 14.35 17.53
C PHE A 1 8.32 13.76 18.91
N THR A 2 9.20 14.37 19.69
CA THR A 2 9.46 13.94 21.07
C THR A 2 9.04 14.98 22.08
N VAL A 3 8.73 14.54 23.29
CA VAL A 3 8.40 15.40 24.43
C VAL A 3 9.26 14.96 25.59
N ASP A 4 10.08 15.87 26.12
CA ASP A 4 10.99 15.56 27.22
C ASP A 4 10.22 15.22 28.49
N ASN A 5 10.68 14.18 29.19
CA ASN A 5 10.16 13.77 30.48
C ASN A 5 11.23 12.98 31.24
N THR A 6 11.96 13.67 32.11
CA THR A 6 13.08 13.10 32.89
C THR A 6 12.65 12.02 33.88
N ASN A 7 11.36 11.91 34.20
CA ASN A 7 10.83 10.91 35.12
C ASN A 7 10.57 9.56 34.45
N LEU A 8 10.63 9.50 33.11
CA LEU A 8 10.40 8.27 32.34
C LEU A 8 11.71 7.69 31.84
N GLN A 9 11.74 6.37 31.70
CA GLN A 9 12.92 5.70 31.16
C GLN A 9 13.19 6.17 29.71
N GLY A 10 14.43 6.57 29.45
CA GLY A 10 14.87 7.18 28.19
C GLY A 10 14.82 8.71 28.18
N GLY A 11 14.18 9.34 29.18
CA GLY A 11 14.17 10.80 29.36
C GLY A 11 13.22 11.58 28.46
N PHE A 12 12.50 10.91 27.55
CA PHE A 12 11.50 11.52 26.68
C PHE A 12 10.43 10.52 26.23
N MET A 13 9.34 11.03 25.69
CA MET A 13 8.26 10.28 25.04
C MET A 13 8.33 10.46 23.53
N LEU A 14 8.05 9.39 22.78
CA LEU A 14 7.97 9.43 21.32
C LEU A 14 6.51 9.48 20.87
N CYS A 15 6.15 10.57 20.20
CA CYS A 15 4.78 10.87 19.81
C CYS A 15 4.58 10.81 18.29
N PHE A 16 3.53 10.09 17.87
CA PHE A 16 3.04 10.01 16.49
C PHE A 16 1.63 10.60 16.44
N LEU A 17 1.48 11.74 15.77
CA LEU A 17 0.18 12.41 15.59
C LEU A 17 -0.19 12.38 14.12
N ASP A 18 -1.42 11.94 13.82
CA ASP A 18 -2.02 12.02 12.50
C ASP A 18 -3.39 12.70 12.54
N ASP A 19 -3.73 13.33 11.42
CA ASP A 19 -5.02 13.93 11.10
C ASP A 19 -5.91 12.98 10.27
N GLY A 20 -5.70 11.66 10.44
CA GLY A 20 -6.43 10.63 9.73
C GLY A 20 -7.89 10.50 10.21
N CYS A 21 -8.54 9.42 9.79
CA CYS A 21 -9.96 9.18 10.08
C CYS A 21 -10.26 8.76 11.53
N GLY A 22 -9.23 8.50 12.33
CA GLY A 22 -9.35 7.97 13.68
C GLY A 22 -10.13 6.64 13.76
N MET A 23 -10.54 6.28 14.97
CA MET A 23 -11.21 5.03 15.30
C MET A 23 -12.39 5.28 16.23
N THR A 24 -13.47 4.54 16.01
CA THR A 24 -14.60 4.44 16.96
C THR A 24 -14.22 3.55 18.14
N PRO A 25 -14.95 3.57 19.28
CA PRO A 25 -14.67 2.70 20.42
C PRO A 25 -14.59 1.21 20.05
N ARG A 26 -15.47 0.74 19.15
CA ARG A 26 -15.46 -0.65 18.65
C ARG A 26 -14.20 -0.97 17.85
N GLN A 27 -13.74 -0.04 17.01
CA GLN A 27 -12.51 -0.20 16.23
C GLN A 27 -11.26 -0.14 17.12
N ALA A 28 -11.30 0.66 18.19
CA ALA A 28 -10.23 0.71 19.18
C ALA A 28 -10.11 -0.62 19.95
N THR A 29 -11.22 -1.26 20.31
CA THR A 29 -11.22 -2.61 20.89
C THR A 29 -10.60 -3.65 19.95
N ASP A 30 -10.81 -3.52 18.64
CA ASP A 30 -10.21 -4.40 17.65
C ASP A 30 -8.66 -4.37 17.65
N LEU A 31 -8.04 -3.32 18.23
CA LEU A 31 -6.58 -3.24 18.39
C LEU A 31 -6.03 -4.27 19.37
N VAL A 32 -6.82 -4.75 20.33
CA VAL A 32 -6.38 -5.75 21.31
C VAL A 32 -6.20 -7.12 20.66
N TYR A 33 -7.07 -7.47 19.70
CA TYR A 33 -7.02 -8.77 19.04
C TYR A 33 -5.83 -8.86 18.07
N PHE A 34 -5.00 -9.89 18.25
CA PHE A 34 -3.91 -10.19 17.33
C PHE A 34 -4.44 -10.77 16.01
N GLY A 35 -3.82 -10.41 14.89
CA GLY A 35 -4.19 -10.96 13.58
C GLY A 35 -5.44 -10.36 12.92
N ARG A 36 -6.29 -9.63 13.65
CA ARG A 36 -7.52 -9.01 13.12
C ARG A 36 -7.19 -7.72 12.35
N SER A 37 -7.68 -7.62 11.12
CA SER A 37 -7.58 -6.40 10.32
C SER A 37 -8.72 -6.35 9.31
N SER A 38 -9.52 -5.28 9.36
CA SER A 38 -10.55 -4.97 8.36
C SER A 38 -9.97 -4.63 6.99
N LYS A 39 -8.64 -4.41 6.91
CA LYS A 39 -7.90 -4.08 5.69
C LYS A 39 -7.51 -5.32 4.87
N ARG A 40 -7.97 -6.52 5.23
CA ARG A 40 -7.70 -7.77 4.48
C ARG A 40 -8.69 -8.01 3.33
N SER A 41 -9.14 -6.97 2.63
CA SER A 41 -9.96 -7.16 1.43
C SER A 41 -9.08 -7.36 0.19
N SER A 42 -9.52 -8.21 -0.73
CA SER A 42 -8.77 -8.69 -1.92
C SER A 42 -8.36 -7.60 -2.92
N ASN A 43 -8.81 -6.36 -2.74
CA ASN A 43 -8.47 -5.22 -3.60
C ASN A 43 -7.99 -3.98 -2.82
N SER A 44 -7.60 -4.12 -1.55
CA SER A 44 -7.13 -2.96 -0.80
C SER A 44 -5.65 -2.67 -1.07
N ASN A 45 -5.35 -1.43 -1.47
CA ASN A 45 -3.98 -0.90 -1.56
C ASN A 45 -3.42 -0.50 -0.18
N MET A 46 -3.99 -1.01 0.91
CA MET A 46 -3.64 -0.61 2.27
C MET A 46 -2.48 -1.45 2.79
N ILE A 47 -1.40 -0.83 3.28
CA ILE A 47 -0.20 -1.55 3.76
C ILE A 47 -0.47 -2.53 4.93
N GLY A 48 -1.52 -2.31 5.71
CA GLY A 48 -1.76 -2.97 7.01
C GLY A 48 -2.57 -4.27 6.95
N HIS A 49 -2.00 -5.39 6.51
CA HIS A 49 -2.74 -6.67 6.44
C HIS A 49 -2.66 -7.54 7.69
N TYR A 50 -1.52 -7.60 8.40
CA TYR A 50 -1.33 -8.61 9.45
C TYR A 50 -2.08 -8.35 10.76
N GLY A 51 -2.51 -7.13 11.05
CA GLY A 51 -3.17 -6.81 12.34
C GLY A 51 -2.22 -6.74 13.54
N ASN A 52 -0.90 -6.71 13.31
CA ASN A 52 0.13 -6.78 14.36
C ASN A 52 1.07 -5.56 14.42
N GLY A 53 1.10 -4.71 13.39
CA GLY A 53 2.16 -3.70 13.23
C GLY A 53 2.28 -2.68 14.37
N LEU A 54 1.14 -2.17 14.88
CA LEU A 54 1.14 -1.23 16.01
C LEU A 54 1.76 -1.88 17.26
N LYS A 55 1.31 -3.10 17.58
CA LYS A 55 1.74 -3.86 18.76
C LYS A 55 3.22 -4.23 18.69
N SER A 56 3.66 -4.84 17.59
CA SER A 56 5.07 -5.23 17.42
C SER A 56 6.01 -4.03 17.35
N GLY A 57 5.60 -2.94 16.69
CA GLY A 57 6.43 -1.73 16.55
C GLY A 57 6.55 -0.96 17.85
N SER A 58 5.43 -0.67 18.52
CA SER A 58 5.42 0.08 19.78
C SER A 58 6.20 -0.63 20.88
N MET A 59 5.96 -1.94 21.06
CA MET A 59 6.63 -2.75 22.08
C MET A 59 8.12 -3.01 21.78
N ARG A 60 8.57 -2.78 20.53
CA ARG A 60 10.00 -2.77 20.19
C ARG A 60 10.67 -1.47 20.64
N ILE A 61 9.98 -0.34 20.53
CA ILE A 61 10.53 1.00 20.82
C ILE A 61 10.50 1.29 22.33
N GLY A 62 9.38 1.01 22.99
CA GLY A 62 9.18 1.28 24.41
C GLY A 62 8.43 0.15 25.10
N LYS A 63 8.45 0.18 26.43
CA LYS A 63 7.77 -0.80 27.28
C LYS A 63 6.26 -0.57 27.31
N ASP A 64 5.83 0.68 27.15
CA ASP A 64 4.46 1.09 27.30
C ASP A 64 4.07 2.08 26.19
N PHE A 65 2.81 2.04 25.74
CA PHE A 65 2.25 3.10 24.90
C PHE A 65 0.80 3.38 25.25
N ILE A 66 0.41 4.64 25.06
CA ILE A 66 -0.95 5.11 25.20
C ILE A 66 -1.40 5.76 23.88
N LEU A 67 -2.62 5.49 23.47
CA LEU A 67 -3.19 5.94 22.21
C LEU A 67 -4.45 6.74 22.50
N PHE A 68 -4.56 7.91 21.88
CA PHE A 68 -5.72 8.76 21.86
C PHE A 68 -6.25 8.83 20.44
N THR A 69 -7.55 8.65 20.26
CA THR A 69 -8.18 8.71 18.93
C THR A 69 -9.48 9.48 19.00
N LYS A 70 -9.75 10.30 17.97
CA LYS A 70 -11.03 10.98 17.76
C LYS A 70 -11.68 10.49 16.47
N ARG A 71 -12.98 10.19 16.54
CA ARG A 71 -13.80 9.93 15.36
C ARG A 71 -15.25 10.24 15.67
N GLU A 72 -15.91 10.97 14.77
CA GLU A 72 -17.31 11.38 14.94
C GLU A 72 -17.49 12.14 16.27
N ASP A 73 -18.46 11.77 17.11
CA ASP A 73 -18.65 12.33 18.46
C ASP A 73 -17.94 11.52 19.56
N THR A 74 -16.97 10.67 19.22
CA THR A 74 -16.28 9.81 20.20
C THR A 74 -14.79 10.10 20.29
N MET A 75 -14.29 10.07 21.52
CA MET A 75 -12.87 10.16 21.86
C MET A 75 -12.51 8.93 22.70
N THR A 76 -11.58 8.09 22.23
CA THR A 76 -11.20 6.85 22.92
C THR A 76 -9.73 6.90 23.30
N CYS A 77 -9.43 6.49 24.53
CA CYS A 77 -8.07 6.26 24.99
C CYS A 77 -7.82 4.75 25.09
N VAL A 78 -6.63 4.29 24.72
CA VAL A 78 -6.21 2.88 24.82
C VAL A 78 -4.83 2.83 25.45
N LEU A 79 -4.67 2.07 26.54
CA LEU A 79 -3.38 1.90 27.20
C LEU A 79 -2.86 0.47 27.07
N PHE A 80 -1.73 0.30 26.40
CA PHE A 80 -0.95 -0.94 26.44
C PHE A 80 0.25 -0.72 27.33
N SER A 81 0.23 -1.31 28.53
CA SER A 81 1.33 -1.18 29.48
C SER A 81 1.81 -2.53 29.99
N GLN A 82 3.03 -2.90 29.60
CA GLN A 82 3.74 -4.03 30.19
C GLN A 82 4.07 -3.75 31.66
N THR A 83 4.40 -2.49 31.99
CA THR A 83 4.66 -2.07 33.36
C THR A 83 3.47 -2.33 34.29
N PHE A 84 2.25 -2.04 33.84
CA PHE A 84 1.02 -2.37 34.56
C PHE A 84 0.87 -3.88 34.77
N CYS A 85 0.94 -4.66 33.70
CA CYS A 85 0.74 -6.10 33.76
C CYS A 85 1.78 -6.78 34.66
N GLU A 86 3.06 -6.40 34.55
CA GLU A 86 4.13 -6.96 35.37
C GLU A 86 4.01 -6.58 36.85
N ARG A 87 3.69 -5.31 37.16
CA ARG A 87 3.59 -4.84 38.56
C ARG A 87 2.39 -5.42 39.30
N GLU A 88 1.29 -5.64 38.59
CA GLU A 88 0.09 -6.25 39.15
C GLU A 88 0.11 -7.80 39.01
N GLY A 89 1.20 -8.38 38.48
CA GLY A 89 1.37 -9.84 38.38
C GLY A 89 0.38 -10.53 37.44
N LEU A 90 -0.12 -9.81 36.42
CA LEU A 90 -1.12 -10.32 35.49
C LEU A 90 -0.47 -11.27 34.47
N SER A 91 -1.03 -12.47 34.35
CA SER A 91 -0.65 -13.45 33.31
C SER A 91 -1.27 -13.13 31.95
N GLU A 92 -2.37 -12.38 31.93
CA GLU A 92 -3.09 -11.97 30.73
C GLU A 92 -2.83 -10.51 30.38
N VAL A 93 -2.97 -10.17 29.09
CA VAL A 93 -2.82 -8.79 28.62
C VAL A 93 -4.13 -8.05 28.86
N VAL A 94 -4.16 -7.22 29.89
CA VAL A 94 -5.31 -6.36 30.23
C VAL A 94 -5.08 -4.95 29.67
N VAL A 95 -6.05 -4.46 28.88
CA VAL A 95 -5.97 -3.18 28.16
C VAL A 95 -7.14 -2.27 28.57
N PRO A 96 -6.90 -1.17 29.32
CA PRO A 96 -7.91 -0.14 29.58
C PRO A 96 -8.30 0.62 28.30
N ILE A 97 -9.61 0.76 28.06
CA ILE A 97 -10.16 1.43 26.86
C ILE A 97 -11.34 2.37 27.22
N PRO A 98 -11.14 3.42 28.01
CA PRO A 98 -12.20 4.38 28.31
C PRO A 98 -12.53 5.24 27.07
N SER A 99 -13.79 5.68 26.98
CA SER A 99 -14.29 6.52 25.90
C SER A 99 -15.12 7.68 26.45
N TRP A 100 -15.09 8.81 25.76
CA TRP A 100 -15.83 10.02 26.07
C TRP A 100 -16.56 10.54 24.84
N SER A 101 -17.62 11.31 25.07
CA SER A 101 -18.29 12.08 24.03
C SER A 101 -17.46 13.32 23.74
N ARG A 102 -17.26 13.63 22.45
CA ARG A 102 -16.49 14.79 22.04
C ARG A 102 -17.20 16.10 22.39
N SER A 103 -18.52 16.14 22.20
CA SER A 103 -19.35 17.32 22.44
C SER A 103 -19.48 17.66 23.94
N THR A 104 -19.74 16.65 24.78
CA THR A 104 -20.01 16.87 26.21
C THR A 104 -18.81 16.63 27.11
N ARG A 105 -17.77 15.93 26.63
CA ARG A 105 -16.64 15.40 27.42
C ARG A 105 -17.06 14.46 28.56
N ASN A 106 -18.30 13.97 28.53
CA ASN A 106 -18.78 12.97 29.48
C ASN A 106 -18.37 11.55 29.05
N PRO A 107 -18.15 10.63 30.01
CA PRO A 107 -17.89 9.22 29.72
C PRO A 107 -19.00 8.58 28.88
N VAL A 108 -18.62 7.80 27.87
CA VAL A 108 -19.53 6.99 27.04
C VAL A 108 -19.44 5.55 27.51
N VAL A 109 -20.19 5.22 28.56
CA VAL A 109 -20.14 3.90 29.19
C VAL A 109 -21.51 3.41 29.63
N GLU A 110 -21.68 2.08 29.58
CA GLU A 110 -22.81 1.38 30.21
C GLU A 110 -22.50 1.02 31.68
N ASP A 111 -21.22 0.81 32.00
CA ASP A 111 -20.72 0.42 33.33
C ASP A 111 -19.72 1.48 33.85
N TYR A 112 -20.16 2.22 34.87
CA TYR A 112 -19.39 3.31 35.47
C TYR A 112 -18.27 2.81 36.41
N GLU A 113 -18.43 1.63 37.02
CA GLU A 113 -17.40 1.04 37.89
C GLU A 113 -16.20 0.60 37.05
N LYS A 114 -16.47 -0.06 35.92
CA LYS A 114 -15.43 -0.42 34.94
C LYS A 114 -14.71 0.81 34.41
N PHE A 115 -15.44 1.89 34.11
CA PHE A 115 -14.83 3.15 33.67
C PHE A 115 -13.88 3.71 34.74
N THR A 116 -14.35 3.77 35.98
CA THR A 116 -13.58 4.29 37.13
C THR A 116 -12.31 3.46 37.35
N MET A 117 -12.41 2.14 37.26
CA MET A 117 -11.26 1.24 37.33
C MET A 117 -10.27 1.44 36.18
N GLN A 118 -10.75 1.58 34.93
CA GLN A 118 -9.88 1.85 33.79
C GLN A 118 -9.13 3.17 33.94
N MET A 119 -9.82 4.20 34.42
CA MET A 119 -9.23 5.51 34.69
C MET A 119 -8.20 5.46 35.81
N SER A 120 -8.45 4.73 36.89
CA SER A 120 -7.47 4.58 37.98
C SER A 120 -6.19 3.91 37.50
N VAL A 121 -6.29 2.88 36.65
CA VAL A 121 -5.14 2.22 36.02
C VAL A 121 -4.37 3.19 35.13
N ILE A 122 -5.06 3.94 34.26
CA ILE A 122 -4.41 4.91 33.36
C ILE A 122 -3.70 6.01 34.14
N CYS A 123 -4.34 6.62 35.14
CA CYS A 123 -3.71 7.66 35.96
C CYS A 123 -2.53 7.13 36.77
N LYS A 124 -2.58 5.87 37.23
CA LYS A 124 -1.48 5.24 37.97
C LYS A 124 -0.27 4.97 37.08
N TYR A 125 -0.49 4.34 35.92
CA TYR A 125 0.60 3.76 35.10
C TYR A 125 1.02 4.58 33.88
N SER A 126 0.16 5.45 33.36
CA SER A 126 0.52 6.31 32.23
C SER A 126 1.28 7.57 32.67
N PRO A 127 1.90 8.32 31.76
CA PRO A 127 2.52 9.62 32.06
C PRO A 127 1.50 10.68 32.53
N PHE A 128 0.21 10.47 32.27
CA PHE A 128 -0.86 11.41 32.56
C PHE A 128 -1.60 11.00 33.83
N LYS A 129 -1.66 11.88 34.82
CA LYS A 129 -2.08 11.57 36.19
C LYS A 129 -3.51 12.00 36.52
N SER A 130 -4.16 12.71 35.60
CA SER A 130 -5.52 13.22 35.77
C SER A 130 -6.32 13.12 34.47
N GLU A 131 -7.66 13.13 34.58
CA GLU A 131 -8.55 13.19 33.43
C GLU A 131 -8.31 14.47 32.60
N ASN A 132 -8.04 15.60 33.26
CA ASN A 132 -7.71 16.86 32.60
C ASN A 132 -6.46 16.75 31.72
N GLU A 133 -5.41 16.06 32.18
CA GLU A 133 -4.19 15.82 31.37
C GLU A 133 -4.47 14.93 30.16
N LEU A 134 -5.34 13.92 30.29
CA LEU A 134 -5.79 13.10 29.15
C LEU A 134 -6.59 13.94 28.15
N MET A 135 -7.46 14.84 28.63
CA MET A 135 -8.23 15.75 27.78
C MET A 135 -7.31 16.69 26.99
N GLN A 136 -6.23 17.16 27.59
CA GLN A 136 -5.21 17.95 26.87
C GLN A 136 -4.56 17.14 25.73
N GLN A 137 -4.36 15.83 25.88
CA GLN A 137 -3.84 14.98 24.80
C GLN A 137 -4.85 14.82 23.66
N PHE A 138 -6.15 14.74 23.97
CA PHE A 138 -7.17 14.81 22.94
C PHE A 138 -7.14 16.17 22.26
N ASP A 139 -7.04 17.28 22.98
CA ASP A 139 -7.02 18.63 22.39
C ASP A 139 -5.84 18.86 21.43
N ALA A 140 -4.72 18.13 21.59
CA ALA A 140 -3.62 18.12 20.63
C ALA A 140 -4.00 17.58 19.23
N ILE A 141 -5.05 16.76 19.14
CA ILE A 141 -5.65 16.33 17.86
C ILE A 141 -6.57 17.45 17.38
N TYR A 142 -6.02 18.36 16.55
CA TYR A 142 -6.69 19.56 16.07
C TYR A 142 -7.93 19.28 15.18
N GLY A 143 -7.91 18.17 14.44
CA GLY A 143 -8.98 17.78 13.53
C GLY A 143 -10.26 17.29 14.21
N THR A 144 -11.32 17.12 13.41
CA THR A 144 -12.54 16.40 13.84
C THR A 144 -12.30 14.91 14.05
N SER A 145 -11.26 14.38 13.43
CA SER A 145 -10.74 13.04 13.61
C SER A 145 -9.21 13.05 13.61
N GLY A 146 -8.62 11.99 14.13
CA GLY A 146 -7.17 11.79 14.14
C GLY A 146 -6.75 10.83 15.23
N THR A 147 -5.46 10.50 15.25
CA THR A 147 -4.88 9.60 16.24
C THR A 147 -3.56 10.16 16.75
N LEU A 148 -3.36 10.09 18.07
CA LEU A 148 -2.10 10.37 18.74
C LEU A 148 -1.64 9.10 19.46
N VAL A 149 -0.44 8.61 19.13
CA VAL A 149 0.22 7.50 19.83
C VAL A 149 1.42 8.05 20.57
N VAL A 150 1.48 7.78 21.87
CA VAL A 150 2.59 8.18 22.75
C VAL A 150 3.25 6.92 23.28
N ILE A 151 4.50 6.70 22.88
CA ILE A 151 5.34 5.60 23.36
C ILE A 151 6.28 6.15 24.42
N TYR A 152 6.40 5.46 25.55
CA TYR A 152 7.24 5.87 26.66
C TYR A 152 7.90 4.66 27.32
N ASN A 153 8.78 4.93 28.29
CA ASN A 153 9.68 3.94 28.87
C ASN A 153 10.51 3.25 27.76
N LEU A 154 11.32 4.05 27.07
CA LEU A 154 12.04 3.65 25.87
C LEU A 154 13.11 2.60 26.18
N LYS A 155 13.39 1.74 25.19
CA LYS A 155 14.48 0.78 25.30
C LYS A 155 15.82 1.51 25.39
N LEU A 156 16.66 1.04 26.32
CA LEU A 156 17.98 1.56 26.58
C LEU A 156 19.02 0.59 26.04
N MET A 157 20.14 1.13 25.60
CA MET A 157 21.34 0.38 25.27
C MET A 157 22.08 -0.04 26.56
N LEU A 158 23.16 -0.82 26.40
CA LEU A 158 23.98 -1.30 27.53
C LEU A 158 24.63 -0.17 28.35
N ASN A 159 24.83 1.00 27.73
CA ASN A 159 25.38 2.18 28.40
C ASN A 159 24.31 2.99 29.17
N GLY A 160 23.05 2.57 29.17
CA GLY A 160 21.95 3.26 29.85
C GLY A 160 21.29 4.40 29.05
N GLU A 161 21.80 4.73 27.86
CA GLU A 161 21.21 5.75 26.99
C GLU A 161 20.14 5.14 26.07
N PRO A 162 19.14 5.94 25.61
CA PRO A 162 18.14 5.46 24.66
C PRO A 162 18.75 5.10 23.31
N GLU A 163 18.17 4.10 22.62
CA GLU A 163 18.59 3.69 21.27
C GLU A 163 18.41 4.82 20.21
N LEU A 164 17.52 5.77 20.50
CA LEU A 164 17.18 6.90 19.65
C LEU A 164 17.84 8.17 20.18
N ASP A 165 18.69 8.79 19.35
CA ASP A 165 19.35 10.05 19.62
C ASP A 165 18.56 11.21 19.02
N ILE A 166 18.11 12.10 19.90
CA ILE A 166 17.36 13.33 19.56
C ILE A 166 18.15 14.61 19.87
N LYS A 167 19.39 14.47 20.36
CA LYS A 167 20.22 15.58 20.85
C LYS A 167 21.21 16.05 19.78
N THR A 168 21.77 15.12 19.00
CA THR A 168 22.77 15.46 17.97
C THR A 168 22.21 16.34 16.87
N ASP A 169 20.96 16.08 16.45
CA ASP A 169 20.25 16.88 15.45
C ASP A 169 18.83 17.16 15.96
N SER A 170 18.57 18.42 16.31
CA SER A 170 17.28 18.84 16.87
C SER A 170 16.11 18.72 15.90
N VAL A 171 16.38 18.58 14.59
CA VAL A 171 15.35 18.38 13.56
C VAL A 171 15.25 16.93 13.10
N ASP A 172 15.96 15.98 13.71
CA ASP A 172 15.92 14.57 13.32
C ASP A 172 15.77 13.65 14.54
N ILE A 173 15.65 12.35 14.26
CA ILE A 173 15.77 11.26 15.22
C ILE A 173 16.77 10.29 14.62
N LEU A 174 17.94 10.18 15.24
CA LEU A 174 19.04 9.36 14.77
C LEU A 174 19.11 8.03 15.54
N MET A 175 19.70 7.01 14.93
CA MET A 175 20.18 5.85 15.66
C MET A 175 21.44 6.24 16.44
N ALA A 176 21.48 5.92 17.74
CA ALA A 176 22.66 6.17 18.57
C ALA A 176 23.87 5.32 18.17
N GLU A 177 23.64 4.14 17.62
CA GLU A 177 24.71 3.30 17.05
C GLU A 177 25.15 3.78 15.67
N ILE A 178 26.47 3.78 15.43
CA ILE A 178 27.06 4.17 14.15
C ILE A 178 26.98 2.98 13.18
N HIS A 179 26.03 3.03 12.24
CA HIS A 179 26.07 2.21 11.03
C HIS A 179 26.66 3.03 9.88
N GLU A 180 27.86 2.66 9.41
CA GLU A 180 28.66 3.49 8.49
C GLU A 180 28.19 3.55 7.02
N ASN A 181 27.13 2.85 6.61
CA ASN A 181 26.97 2.59 5.17
C ASN A 181 25.90 3.42 4.44
N LEU A 182 24.82 3.86 5.09
CA LEU A 182 23.71 4.57 4.41
C LEU A 182 23.01 5.59 5.31
N PRO A 183 22.74 6.83 4.85
CA PRO A 183 22.01 7.83 5.64
C PRO A 183 20.64 7.35 6.13
N ALA A 184 19.91 6.60 5.30
CA ALA A 184 18.60 6.05 5.65
C ALA A 184 18.64 4.93 6.72
N GLN A 185 19.83 4.44 7.10
CA GLN A 185 19.98 3.50 8.22
C GLN A 185 20.24 4.20 9.55
N ARG A 186 20.70 5.46 9.51
CA ARG A 186 21.00 6.26 10.70
C ARG A 186 19.94 7.32 10.98
N SER A 187 19.44 8.00 9.95
CA SER A 187 18.52 9.14 10.05
C SER A 187 17.09 8.74 9.74
N LEU A 188 16.17 8.99 10.66
CA LEU A 188 14.75 8.77 10.45
C LEU A 188 14.20 9.69 9.36
N ARG A 189 14.66 10.95 9.28
CA ARG A 189 14.33 11.89 8.22
C ARG A 189 14.74 11.38 6.83
N ALA A 190 15.96 10.84 6.71
CA ALA A 190 16.43 10.25 5.46
C ALA A 190 15.63 8.98 5.07
N TYR A 191 15.30 8.13 6.05
CA TYR A 191 14.49 6.93 5.83
C TYR A 191 13.06 7.25 5.41
N THR A 192 12.41 8.18 6.11
CA THR A 192 11.01 8.58 5.85
C THR A 192 10.84 9.25 4.48
N ALA A 193 11.83 10.01 4.03
CA ALA A 193 11.83 10.65 2.71
C ALA A 193 11.70 9.65 1.54
N ILE A 194 12.11 8.39 1.72
CA ILE A 194 12.07 7.32 0.72
C ILE A 194 11.12 6.17 1.10
N LEU A 195 10.36 6.33 2.18
CA LEU A 195 9.56 5.24 2.76
C LEU A 195 8.42 4.79 1.83
N TYR A 196 7.89 5.74 1.05
CA TYR A 196 6.76 5.53 0.16
C TYR A 196 7.14 5.78 -1.29
N PHE A 197 6.69 4.91 -2.19
CA PHE A 197 6.94 5.05 -3.62
C PHE A 197 6.19 6.25 -4.21
N ASP A 198 4.91 6.41 -3.87
CA ASP A 198 4.11 7.62 -4.14
C ASP A 198 3.73 8.31 -2.82
N PRO A 199 4.59 9.19 -2.28
CA PRO A 199 4.30 9.90 -1.05
C PRO A 199 3.16 10.91 -1.27
N ARG A 200 2.09 10.76 -0.47
CA ARG A 200 0.94 11.67 -0.40
C ARG A 200 0.82 12.31 0.98
N MET A 201 0.99 11.50 2.03
CA MET A 201 1.04 11.96 3.42
C MET A 201 2.27 12.84 3.64
N ARG A 202 2.06 14.00 4.26
CA ARG A 202 3.16 14.87 4.71
C ARG A 202 3.66 14.36 6.05
N ILE A 203 4.97 14.29 6.22
CA ILE A 203 5.61 13.83 7.44
C ILE A 203 6.35 15.00 8.06
N PHE A 204 6.22 15.17 9.37
CA PHE A 204 6.95 16.14 10.16
C PHE A 204 7.72 15.40 11.25
N ILE A 205 9.01 15.69 11.37
CA ILE A 205 9.89 15.16 12.42
C ILE A 205 10.38 16.36 13.22
N GLN A 206 10.22 16.32 14.55
CA GLN A 206 10.50 17.45 15.45
C GLN A 206 9.90 18.77 14.95
N ALA A 207 8.63 18.73 14.54
CA ALA A 207 7.86 19.85 13.96
C ALA A 207 8.37 20.40 12.61
N ASP A 208 9.46 19.85 12.05
CA ASP A 208 9.98 20.26 10.76
C ASP A 208 9.58 19.29 9.63
N LYS A 209 9.16 19.84 8.48
CA LYS A 209 8.62 19.07 7.36
C LYS A 209 9.71 18.24 6.68
N VAL A 210 9.48 16.94 6.54
CA VAL A 210 10.35 16.05 5.76
C VAL A 210 10.14 16.30 4.27
N GLU A 211 11.22 16.52 3.53
CA GLU A 211 11.20 16.60 2.07
C GLU A 211 11.03 15.19 1.46
N MET A 212 9.79 14.81 1.23
CA MET A 212 9.44 13.52 0.62
C MET A 212 9.92 13.46 -0.83
N LYS A 213 10.60 12.38 -1.21
CA LYS A 213 11.20 12.23 -2.54
C LYS A 213 10.38 11.30 -3.41
N ARG A 214 9.90 11.81 -4.54
CA ARG A 214 9.41 10.96 -5.64
C ARG A 214 10.58 10.47 -6.46
N LEU A 215 11.20 9.43 -5.94
CA LEU A 215 12.48 8.90 -6.41
C LEU A 215 12.57 8.61 -7.91
N PRO A 216 11.53 8.16 -8.63
CA PRO A 216 11.61 8.01 -10.09
C PRO A 216 12.04 9.29 -10.83
N TYR A 217 11.85 10.47 -10.24
CA TYR A 217 12.23 11.77 -10.78
C TYR A 217 13.49 12.37 -10.15
N CYS A 218 14.11 11.68 -9.19
CA CYS A 218 15.30 12.17 -8.48
C CYS A 218 16.62 11.75 -9.15
N PHE A 219 16.56 10.99 -10.26
CA PHE A 219 17.71 10.38 -10.90
C PHE A 219 17.87 10.84 -12.35
N TYR A 220 19.10 10.79 -12.84
CA TYR A 220 19.45 11.12 -14.22
C TYR A 220 18.90 10.08 -15.19
N ARG A 221 18.23 10.55 -16.25
CA ARG A 221 17.69 9.77 -17.39
C ARG A 221 16.92 8.51 -16.96
N PRO A 222 15.83 8.63 -16.20
CA PRO A 222 15.07 7.47 -15.77
C PRO A 222 14.47 6.73 -16.97
N ARG A 223 14.41 5.40 -16.89
CA ARG A 223 13.84 4.50 -17.92
C ARG A 223 12.99 3.42 -17.26
N MET A 224 11.84 3.09 -17.87
CA MET A 224 10.94 2.05 -17.37
C MET A 224 11.00 0.78 -18.23
N TYR A 225 11.02 -0.39 -17.59
CA TYR A 225 11.02 -1.70 -18.22
C TYR A 225 9.83 -2.52 -17.71
N PRO A 226 8.94 -3.02 -18.57
CA PRO A 226 7.82 -3.83 -18.13
C PRO A 226 8.30 -5.20 -17.67
N TYR A 227 7.85 -5.60 -16.48
CA TYR A 227 8.09 -6.90 -15.89
C TYR A 227 6.78 -7.69 -15.79
N ILE A 228 6.86 -8.99 -16.12
CA ILE A 228 5.73 -9.91 -16.05
C ILE A 228 6.13 -11.03 -15.09
N SER A 229 5.54 -11.05 -13.89
CA SER A 229 5.79 -12.16 -12.97
C SER A 229 5.12 -13.45 -13.46
N SER A 230 5.79 -14.59 -13.26
CA SER A 230 5.23 -15.92 -13.50
C SER A 230 4.18 -16.29 -12.45
N SER A 231 4.39 -15.91 -11.19
CA SER A 231 3.47 -16.13 -10.06
C SER A 231 2.12 -15.44 -10.27
N PHE A 232 2.13 -14.24 -10.84
CA PHE A 232 0.93 -13.46 -11.10
C PHE A 232 -0.04 -14.20 -12.04
N LYS A 233 0.49 -14.96 -13.01
CA LYS A 233 -0.34 -15.81 -13.88
C LYS A 233 -1.02 -16.93 -13.10
N GLU A 234 -0.36 -17.49 -12.08
CA GLU A 234 -0.89 -18.59 -11.29
C GLU A 234 -1.90 -18.12 -10.24
N VAL A 235 -1.56 -17.06 -9.49
CA VAL A 235 -2.47 -16.45 -8.51
C VAL A 235 -3.73 -15.93 -9.20
N SER A 236 -3.58 -15.17 -10.30
CA SER A 236 -4.75 -14.70 -11.07
C SER A 236 -5.57 -15.88 -11.62
N MET A 237 -4.93 -16.94 -12.10
CA MET A 237 -5.68 -18.12 -12.57
C MET A 237 -6.42 -18.84 -11.43
N ASN A 238 -5.86 -18.90 -10.22
CA ASN A 238 -6.50 -19.54 -9.07
C ASN A 238 -7.67 -18.71 -8.53
N GLU A 239 -7.50 -17.38 -8.40
CA GLU A 239 -8.59 -16.47 -8.06
C GLU A 239 -9.70 -16.50 -9.11
N MET A 240 -9.34 -16.59 -10.39
CA MET A 240 -10.31 -16.77 -11.47
C MET A 240 -11.10 -18.07 -11.34
N LYS A 241 -10.43 -19.20 -11.03
CA LYS A 241 -11.12 -20.47 -10.82
C LYS A 241 -12.07 -20.41 -9.63
N LYS A 242 -11.67 -19.75 -8.55
CA LYS A 242 -12.50 -19.54 -7.36
C LYS A 242 -13.72 -18.68 -7.69
N ALA A 243 -13.51 -17.53 -8.34
CA ALA A 243 -14.59 -16.66 -8.79
C ALA A 243 -15.53 -17.38 -9.78
N GLU A 244 -14.99 -18.23 -10.66
CA GLU A 244 -15.80 -19.05 -11.57
C GLU A 244 -16.67 -20.06 -10.82
N MET A 245 -16.14 -20.66 -9.76
CA MET A 245 -16.88 -21.58 -8.90
C MET A 245 -17.95 -20.85 -8.08
N ASP A 246 -17.62 -19.70 -7.48
CA ASP A 246 -18.57 -18.88 -6.72
C ASP A 246 -19.70 -18.35 -7.62
N VAL A 247 -19.37 -17.97 -8.86
CA VAL A 247 -20.35 -17.59 -9.88
C VAL A 247 -21.18 -18.79 -10.31
N LYS A 248 -20.60 -19.97 -10.51
CA LYS A 248 -21.37 -21.20 -10.84
C LYS A 248 -22.36 -21.52 -9.72
N ILE A 249 -21.94 -21.44 -8.46
CA ILE A 249 -22.80 -21.62 -7.28
C ILE A 249 -23.91 -20.57 -7.28
N GLY A 250 -23.57 -19.28 -7.42
CA GLY A 250 -24.56 -18.19 -7.44
C GLY A 250 -25.52 -18.25 -8.63
N ILE A 251 -25.07 -18.75 -9.79
CA ILE A 251 -25.90 -18.99 -10.97
C ILE A 251 -26.86 -20.16 -10.71
N SER A 252 -26.40 -21.25 -10.09
CA SER A 252 -27.27 -22.37 -9.69
C SER A 252 -28.36 -21.92 -8.71
N ASP A 253 -28.04 -21.06 -7.74
CA ASP A 253 -29.01 -20.47 -6.83
C ASP A 253 -29.99 -19.50 -7.54
N CYS A 254 -29.52 -18.77 -8.55
CA CYS A 254 -30.34 -17.82 -9.32
C CYS A 254 -31.27 -18.51 -10.33
N TYR A 255 -30.86 -19.66 -10.87
CA TYR A 255 -31.67 -20.49 -11.77
C TYR A 255 -32.97 -20.96 -11.09
N ILE A 256 -32.98 -21.05 -9.76
CA ILE A 256 -34.14 -21.42 -8.95
C ILE A 256 -35.09 -20.22 -8.71
N LYS A 257 -34.63 -18.96 -8.84
CA LYS A 257 -35.40 -17.79 -8.32
C LYS A 257 -35.87 -16.69 -9.29
N ARG A 258 -35.43 -16.55 -10.54
CA ARG A 258 -36.11 -15.79 -11.65
C ARG A 258 -35.21 -15.59 -12.88
N LYS A 259 -35.77 -15.70 -14.09
CA LYS A 259 -35.07 -15.67 -15.41
C LYS A 259 -34.44 -14.33 -15.84
N VAL A 260 -34.83 -13.18 -15.30
CA VAL A 260 -34.47 -11.86 -15.86
C VAL A 260 -33.09 -11.34 -15.40
N LEU A 261 -32.61 -11.76 -14.23
CA LEU A 261 -31.29 -11.35 -13.68
C LEU A 261 -30.09 -12.14 -14.21
N PHE A 262 -30.35 -13.28 -14.87
CA PHE A 262 -29.33 -14.22 -15.31
C PHE A 262 -28.41 -13.63 -16.40
N THR A 263 -28.99 -12.97 -17.40
CA THR A 263 -28.26 -12.40 -18.54
C THR A 263 -27.38 -11.22 -18.12
N ALA A 264 -27.86 -10.37 -17.22
CA ALA A 264 -27.10 -9.26 -16.65
C ALA A 264 -25.93 -9.76 -15.79
N CYS A 265 -26.17 -10.76 -14.93
CA CYS A 265 -25.11 -11.41 -14.16
C CYS A 265 -24.04 -12.00 -15.07
N LEU A 266 -24.40 -12.73 -16.14
CA LEU A 266 -23.45 -13.31 -17.09
C LEU A 266 -22.59 -12.26 -17.82
N LEU A 267 -23.16 -11.11 -18.17
CA LEU A 267 -22.43 -10.01 -18.80
C LEU A 267 -21.44 -9.33 -17.83
N ILE A 268 -21.86 -9.06 -16.59
CA ILE A 268 -20.99 -8.51 -15.54
C ILE A 268 -19.84 -9.47 -15.23
N VAL A 269 -20.16 -10.74 -15.09
CA VAL A 269 -19.19 -11.84 -14.90
C VAL A 269 -18.20 -11.87 -16.07
N SER A 270 -18.68 -11.91 -17.31
CA SER A 270 -17.83 -11.90 -18.51
C SER A 270 -16.92 -10.67 -18.59
N PHE A 271 -17.43 -9.49 -18.24
CA PHE A 271 -16.67 -8.24 -18.20
C PHE A 271 -15.58 -8.26 -17.12
N LEU A 272 -15.90 -8.72 -15.90
CA LEU A 272 -14.94 -8.91 -14.81
C LEU A 272 -13.86 -9.94 -15.18
N PHE A 273 -14.27 -11.07 -15.77
CA PHE A 273 -13.36 -12.09 -16.29
C PHE A 273 -12.44 -11.52 -17.39
N ARG A 274 -12.93 -10.64 -18.26
CA ARG A 274 -12.12 -9.98 -19.31
C ARG A 274 -11.10 -9.00 -18.72
N LYS A 275 -11.43 -8.30 -17.63
CA LYS A 275 -10.49 -7.45 -16.88
C LYS A 275 -9.40 -8.29 -16.19
N LEU A 276 -9.76 -9.41 -15.56
CA LEU A 276 -8.83 -10.33 -14.88
C LEU A 276 -7.91 -11.10 -15.83
N ARG A 277 -8.30 -11.28 -17.10
CA ARG A 277 -7.53 -12.03 -18.13
C ARG A 277 -6.26 -11.32 -18.60
N LYS A 278 -6.13 -10.00 -18.38
CA LYS A 278 -4.92 -9.26 -18.77
C LYS A 278 -3.82 -9.53 -17.73
N PRO A 279 -2.64 -10.06 -18.12
CA PRO A 279 -1.55 -10.22 -17.16
C PRO A 279 -1.21 -8.84 -16.60
N LYS A 280 -1.38 -8.63 -15.28
CA LYS A 280 -0.93 -7.41 -14.63
C LYS A 280 0.59 -7.38 -14.78
N LYS A 281 1.08 -6.31 -15.38
CA LYS A 281 2.50 -6.02 -15.52
C LYS A 281 2.77 -4.85 -14.60
N PHE A 282 3.91 -4.88 -13.94
CA PHE A 282 4.44 -3.72 -13.24
C PHE A 282 5.75 -3.31 -13.90
N PHE A 283 6.23 -2.12 -13.58
CA PHE A 283 7.39 -1.54 -14.22
C PHE A 283 8.55 -1.49 -13.25
N ILE A 284 9.73 -1.83 -13.75
CA ILE A 284 10.99 -1.60 -13.07
C ILE A 284 11.58 -0.33 -13.66
N ILE A 285 11.87 0.65 -12.82
CA ILE A 285 12.41 1.96 -13.21
C ILE A 285 13.88 2.00 -12.82
N PHE A 286 14.75 2.40 -13.74
CA PHE A 286 16.16 2.64 -13.45
C PHE A 286 16.51 4.10 -13.71
N GLY A 287 17.41 4.65 -12.89
CA GLY A 287 17.96 5.98 -13.07
C GLY A 287 19.36 6.08 -12.43
N THR A 288 20.20 7.00 -12.90
CA THR A 288 21.56 7.16 -12.38
C THR A 288 21.61 8.25 -11.31
N ASN A 289 22.13 7.92 -10.13
CA ASN A 289 22.30 8.85 -9.01
C ASN A 289 23.56 9.71 -9.18
N ILE A 290 23.45 10.75 -10.01
CA ILE A 290 24.55 11.69 -10.25
C ILE A 290 24.83 12.60 -9.05
N LYS A 291 23.88 12.77 -8.12
CA LYS A 291 24.07 13.57 -6.90
C LYS A 291 24.93 12.83 -5.88
N ASN A 292 24.74 11.53 -5.72
CA ASN A 292 25.55 10.69 -4.87
C ASN A 292 25.73 9.28 -5.46
N ARG A 293 26.85 9.06 -6.16
CA ARG A 293 27.12 7.80 -6.86
C ARG A 293 27.33 6.58 -5.96
N SER A 294 27.59 6.77 -4.66
CA SER A 294 27.75 5.67 -3.70
C SER A 294 26.41 5.12 -3.22
N GLN A 295 25.33 5.90 -3.36
CA GLN A 295 23.97 5.49 -3.02
C GLN A 295 23.27 4.87 -4.23
N ASP A 296 23.65 3.63 -4.54
CA ASP A 296 23.16 2.85 -5.67
C ASP A 296 22.63 1.47 -5.25
N GLY A 297 21.91 0.79 -6.14
CA GLY A 297 21.25 -0.49 -5.86
C GLY A 297 19.74 -0.42 -5.98
N MET A 298 19.06 -1.47 -5.55
CA MET A 298 17.62 -1.65 -5.77
C MET A 298 16.79 -1.19 -4.57
N LEU A 299 15.79 -0.36 -4.83
CA LEU A 299 14.75 0.06 -3.89
C LEU A 299 13.46 -0.67 -4.26
N ILE A 300 13.02 -1.58 -3.39
CA ILE A 300 11.93 -2.51 -3.69
C ILE A 300 10.78 -2.21 -2.74
N TYR A 301 9.63 -1.87 -3.31
CA TYR A 301 8.42 -1.50 -2.61
C TYR A 301 7.37 -2.60 -2.75
N ASN A 302 6.46 -2.66 -1.78
CA ASN A 302 5.26 -3.48 -1.81
C ASN A 302 4.05 -2.65 -1.42
N ASN A 303 3.05 -2.56 -2.30
CA ASN A 303 1.92 -1.63 -2.15
C ASN A 303 2.39 -0.23 -1.71
N SER A 304 3.38 0.30 -2.44
CA SER A 304 4.02 1.59 -2.23
C SER A 304 4.78 1.77 -0.90
N ARG A 305 4.99 0.73 -0.08
CA ARG A 305 5.86 0.75 1.11
C ARG A 305 7.21 0.12 0.80
N LEU A 306 8.31 0.83 1.09
CA LEU A 306 9.67 0.29 0.94
C LEU A 306 9.83 -1.01 1.75
N ILE A 307 10.41 -2.06 1.20
CA ILE A 307 10.70 -3.31 1.93
C ILE A 307 12.21 -3.59 1.96
N ARG A 308 12.88 -3.35 0.82
CA ARG A 308 14.32 -3.53 0.67
C ARG A 308 14.93 -2.29 0.07
N MET A 309 16.09 -1.88 0.57
CA MET A 309 16.80 -0.70 0.08
C MET A 309 18.24 -1.04 -0.29
N TYR A 310 18.71 -0.47 -1.39
CA TYR A 310 20.09 -0.55 -1.88
C TYR A 310 20.65 -1.97 -2.07
N ASP A 311 19.77 -2.95 -2.33
CA ASP A 311 20.21 -4.32 -2.65
C ASP A 311 20.94 -4.32 -4.00
N LYS A 312 22.19 -4.79 -4.03
CA LYS A 312 23.01 -4.82 -5.25
C LYS A 312 22.59 -5.99 -6.14
N VAL A 313 22.54 -5.78 -7.46
CA VAL A 313 22.17 -6.83 -8.43
C VAL A 313 23.08 -6.86 -9.65
N GLY A 314 23.20 -8.03 -10.27
CA GLY A 314 23.89 -8.21 -11.54
C GLY A 314 25.32 -7.68 -11.49
N PRO A 315 25.71 -6.75 -12.39
CA PRO A 315 27.07 -6.19 -12.41
C PRO A 315 27.52 -5.49 -11.12
N GLN A 316 26.61 -4.92 -10.33
CA GLN A 316 26.95 -4.22 -9.08
C GLN A 316 27.55 -5.14 -8.01
N LEU A 317 27.35 -6.45 -8.15
CA LEU A 317 27.92 -7.45 -7.24
C LEU A 317 29.39 -7.79 -7.57
N LYS A 318 29.89 -7.36 -8.74
CA LYS A 318 31.25 -7.70 -9.18
C LYS A 318 32.26 -6.74 -8.54
N THR A 319 33.06 -7.25 -7.62
CA THR A 319 34.16 -6.50 -7.00
C THR A 319 35.15 -6.00 -8.06
N GLY A 320 35.48 -4.71 -8.03
CA GLY A 320 36.45 -4.08 -8.94
C GLY A 320 35.89 -3.59 -10.29
N SER A 321 34.61 -3.79 -10.57
CA SER A 321 33.93 -3.17 -11.72
C SER A 321 32.99 -2.06 -11.26
N HIS A 322 33.05 -0.89 -11.89
CA HIS A 322 32.09 0.18 -11.66
C HIS A 322 30.90 0.12 -12.64
N PHE A 323 30.77 -0.98 -13.39
CA PHE A 323 29.68 -1.13 -14.35
C PHE A 323 28.34 -1.24 -13.62
N GLY A 324 27.47 -0.27 -13.86
CA GLY A 324 26.18 -0.16 -13.17
C GLY A 324 26.28 0.38 -11.74
N SER A 325 27.49 0.70 -11.25
CA SER A 325 27.63 1.45 -10.01
C SER A 325 27.07 2.86 -10.19
N GLY A 326 26.42 3.38 -9.15
CA GLY A 326 25.71 4.67 -9.21
C GLY A 326 24.30 4.58 -9.79
N VAL A 327 23.85 3.41 -10.26
CA VAL A 327 22.49 3.21 -10.79
C VAL A 327 21.56 2.74 -9.68
N VAL A 328 20.41 3.39 -9.57
CA VAL A 328 19.31 3.00 -8.68
C VAL A 328 18.20 2.35 -9.51
N GLY A 329 17.79 1.16 -9.09
CA GLY A 329 16.61 0.47 -9.64
C GLY A 329 15.46 0.53 -8.66
N MET A 330 14.23 0.65 -9.17
CA MET A 330 13.04 0.89 -8.38
C MET A 330 11.89 0.05 -8.88
N VAL A 331 11.11 -0.54 -7.97
CA VAL A 331 9.93 -1.31 -8.35
C VAL A 331 8.89 -1.28 -7.24
N ASP A 332 7.63 -1.08 -7.59
CA ASP A 332 6.49 -1.26 -6.69
C ASP A 332 5.76 -2.56 -7.05
N ILE A 333 5.77 -3.49 -6.11
CA ILE A 333 5.26 -4.85 -6.28
C ILE A 333 3.87 -4.94 -5.65
N PRO A 334 2.84 -5.33 -6.42
CA PRO A 334 1.52 -5.60 -5.85
C PRO A 334 1.59 -6.74 -4.82
N LEU A 335 0.82 -6.63 -3.73
CA LEU A 335 0.76 -7.64 -2.68
C LEU A 335 0.46 -9.05 -3.22
N GLU A 336 -0.40 -9.16 -4.23
CA GLU A 336 -0.80 -10.44 -4.82
C GLU A 336 0.36 -11.16 -5.53
N THR A 337 1.44 -10.43 -5.84
CA THR A 337 2.65 -11.00 -6.45
C THR A 337 3.61 -11.52 -5.38
N MET A 338 3.93 -10.70 -4.38
CA MET A 338 4.82 -11.09 -3.29
C MET A 338 4.38 -10.44 -1.97
N GLU A 339 4.29 -11.26 -0.94
CA GLU A 339 3.99 -10.80 0.42
C GLU A 339 5.27 -10.50 1.20
N PRO A 340 5.27 -9.46 2.04
CA PRO A 340 6.38 -9.18 2.95
C PRO A 340 6.44 -10.18 4.11
N THR A 341 7.56 -10.17 4.85
CA THR A 341 7.68 -10.86 6.14
C THR A 341 6.92 -10.12 7.24
N HIS A 342 6.77 -10.73 8.42
CA HIS A 342 6.04 -10.15 9.56
C HIS A 342 6.55 -8.74 9.95
N ASN A 343 7.87 -8.52 9.95
CA ASN A 343 8.51 -7.23 10.22
C ASN A 343 8.55 -6.27 9.01
N LYS A 344 8.08 -6.70 7.84
CA LYS A 344 8.08 -5.94 6.57
C LYS A 344 9.45 -5.39 6.14
N GLN A 345 10.53 -6.13 6.44
CA GLN A 345 11.91 -5.81 6.00
C GLN A 345 12.47 -6.84 4.98
N ALA A 346 11.66 -7.83 4.62
CA ALA A 346 11.98 -8.85 3.63
C ALA A 346 10.69 -9.36 2.97
N PHE A 347 10.84 -10.24 1.98
CA PHE A 347 9.73 -10.94 1.33
C PHE A 347 9.66 -12.40 1.81
N ALA A 348 8.44 -12.91 2.00
CA ALA A 348 8.22 -14.27 2.48
C ALA A 348 8.69 -15.34 1.48
N ASN A 349 8.46 -15.12 0.18
CA ASN A 349 8.90 -16.03 -0.88
C ASN A 349 10.31 -15.65 -1.40
N VAL A 350 11.34 -16.21 -0.76
CA VAL A 350 12.75 -15.97 -1.10
C VAL A 350 13.09 -16.39 -2.54
N LYS A 351 12.48 -17.46 -3.07
CA LYS A 351 12.76 -17.95 -4.43
C LYS A 351 12.30 -16.95 -5.49
N GLU A 352 11.11 -16.41 -5.32
CA GLU A 352 10.55 -15.40 -6.23
C GLU A 352 11.28 -14.07 -6.10
N TYR A 353 11.62 -13.67 -4.87
CA TYR A 353 12.45 -12.51 -4.62
C TYR A 353 13.81 -12.59 -5.34
N ASN A 354 14.51 -13.71 -5.22
CA ASN A 354 15.78 -13.94 -5.92
C ASN A 354 15.61 -14.01 -7.44
N HIS A 355 14.45 -14.44 -7.94
CA HIS A 355 14.14 -14.39 -9.37
C HIS A 355 13.95 -12.94 -9.87
N LEU A 356 13.26 -12.10 -9.08
CA LEU A 356 13.15 -10.67 -9.35
C LEU A 356 14.54 -10.02 -9.39
N LEU A 357 15.38 -10.23 -8.37
CA LEU A 357 16.73 -9.64 -8.32
C LEU A 357 17.58 -10.02 -9.54
N ARG A 358 17.55 -11.29 -9.95
CA ARG A 358 18.23 -11.74 -11.18
C ARG A 358 17.70 -11.03 -12.43
N SER A 359 16.38 -10.88 -12.54
CA SER A 359 15.75 -10.16 -13.64
C SER A 359 16.13 -8.67 -13.65
N MET A 360 16.13 -8.02 -12.48
CA MET A 360 16.59 -6.64 -12.31
C MET A 360 18.05 -6.48 -12.72
N GLY A 361 18.92 -7.43 -12.40
CA GLY A 361 20.32 -7.44 -12.85
C GLY A 361 20.47 -7.45 -14.38
N HIS A 362 19.60 -8.16 -15.10
CA HIS A 362 19.57 -8.14 -16.57
C HIS A 362 19.05 -6.81 -17.12
N TYR A 363 17.98 -6.25 -16.54
CA TYR A 363 17.47 -4.95 -16.95
C TYR A 363 18.46 -3.81 -16.66
N LEU A 364 19.24 -3.91 -15.57
CA LEU A 364 20.31 -2.96 -15.27
C LEU A 364 21.37 -2.92 -16.38
N ILE A 365 21.79 -4.08 -16.89
CA ILE A 365 22.72 -4.14 -18.03
C ILE A 365 22.11 -3.46 -19.27
N GLN A 366 20.83 -3.70 -19.52
CA GLN A 366 20.12 -3.09 -20.64
C GLN A 366 19.98 -1.58 -20.47
N TYR A 367 19.68 -1.10 -19.27
CA TYR A 367 19.65 0.31 -18.92
C TYR A 367 20.98 0.99 -19.19
N CYS A 368 22.09 0.43 -18.69
CA CYS A 368 23.43 0.97 -18.94
C CYS A 368 23.78 1.07 -20.43
N LYS A 369 23.24 0.16 -21.27
CA LYS A 369 23.36 0.21 -22.74
C LYS A 369 22.48 1.30 -23.34
N ASP A 370 21.22 1.40 -22.92
CA ASP A 370 20.25 2.38 -23.44
C ASP A 370 20.71 3.83 -23.19
N ILE A 371 21.40 4.09 -22.07
CA ILE A 371 21.95 5.41 -21.75
C ILE A 371 23.36 5.66 -22.31
N GLY A 372 24.03 4.62 -22.82
CA GLY A 372 25.37 4.72 -23.40
C GLY A 372 26.53 4.83 -22.40
N ILE A 373 26.37 4.46 -21.11
CA ILE A 373 27.49 4.52 -20.14
C ILE A 373 28.67 3.68 -20.61
N GLY A 374 28.41 2.45 -21.07
CA GLY A 374 29.48 1.54 -21.50
C GLY A 374 30.20 1.99 -22.78
N GLN A 375 29.56 2.78 -23.64
CA GLN A 375 30.16 3.28 -24.89
C GLN A 375 31.06 4.49 -24.65
N LYS A 376 30.67 5.37 -23.71
CA LYS A 376 31.47 6.54 -23.32
C LYS A 376 32.67 6.19 -22.44
N GLY A 377 32.63 5.06 -21.74
CA GLY A 377 33.58 4.71 -20.68
C GLY A 377 33.15 5.30 -19.33
N GLU A 378 33.22 4.49 -18.27
CA GLU A 378 32.69 4.82 -16.93
C GLU A 378 33.36 6.05 -16.32
N THR A 379 34.70 6.14 -16.40
CA THR A 379 35.45 7.29 -15.86
C THR A 379 35.08 8.59 -16.56
N LEU A 380 34.98 8.58 -17.89
CA LEU A 380 34.61 9.76 -18.67
C LEU A 380 33.18 10.21 -18.35
N PHE A 381 32.25 9.26 -18.20
CA PHE A 381 30.89 9.56 -17.78
C PHE A 381 30.84 10.26 -16.41
N TRP A 382 31.58 9.78 -15.41
CA TRP A 382 31.57 10.41 -14.07
C TRP A 382 32.35 11.73 -14.01
N ASN A 383 33.34 11.91 -14.89
CA ASN A 383 34.03 13.18 -15.07
C ASN A 383 33.06 14.27 -15.60
N GLU A 384 32.08 13.92 -16.47
CA GLU A 384 31.00 14.83 -16.90
C GLU A 384 30.08 15.27 -15.74
N PHE A 385 30.19 14.68 -14.55
CA PHE A 385 29.46 15.10 -13.35
C PHE A 385 30.38 15.58 -12.22
N TRP A 386 31.67 15.75 -12.53
CA TRP A 386 32.72 16.28 -11.66
C TRP A 386 33.00 15.43 -10.42
N TYR A 387 33.02 14.12 -10.61
CA TYR A 387 33.67 13.19 -9.69
C TYR A 387 35.14 13.03 -10.10
N LEU A 388 35.99 13.93 -9.61
CA LEU A 388 37.42 13.97 -9.96
C LEU A 388 38.24 12.90 -9.22
N SER A 389 37.71 12.39 -8.11
CA SER A 389 38.38 11.39 -7.28
C SER A 389 38.08 9.97 -7.75
N ASN A 390 39.11 9.13 -7.65
CA ASN A 390 38.98 7.69 -7.86
C ASN A 390 38.26 6.99 -6.70
N ARG A 391 38.09 7.65 -5.55
CA ARG A 391 37.35 7.09 -4.41
C ARG A 391 35.84 7.17 -4.68
N TRP A 392 35.21 6.01 -4.79
CA TRP A 392 33.79 5.91 -5.17
C TRP A 392 32.85 6.61 -4.17
N CYS A 393 33.18 6.55 -2.89
CA CYS A 393 32.36 7.10 -1.79
C CYS A 393 32.45 8.63 -1.66
N GLU A 394 33.38 9.29 -2.35
CA GLU A 394 33.51 10.74 -2.28
C GLU A 394 32.43 11.45 -3.09
N MET A 395 31.96 12.56 -2.52
CA MET A 395 30.96 13.44 -3.13
C MET A 395 31.52 14.15 -4.37
N PRO A 396 30.67 14.54 -5.33
CA PRO A 396 31.12 15.32 -6.48
C PRO A 396 31.49 16.74 -6.05
N SER A 397 32.24 17.45 -6.90
CA SER A 397 32.66 18.83 -6.62
C SER A 397 31.47 19.75 -6.30
N ASP A 398 31.65 20.59 -5.27
CA ASP A 398 30.63 21.49 -4.73
C ASP A 398 30.58 22.87 -5.41
N ALA A 399 31.46 23.12 -6.38
CA ALA A 399 31.51 24.39 -7.11
C ALA A 399 30.19 24.67 -7.85
N THR A 400 29.74 25.94 -7.81
CA THR A 400 28.43 26.39 -8.28
C THR A 400 28.12 25.96 -9.72
N GLN A 401 29.11 26.04 -10.63
CA GLN A 401 28.94 25.64 -12.02
C GLN A 401 28.57 24.16 -12.19
N TYR A 402 29.15 23.27 -11.37
CA TYR A 402 28.88 21.82 -11.44
C TYR A 402 27.58 21.45 -10.75
N LYS A 403 27.22 22.15 -9.66
CA LYS A 403 25.88 22.05 -9.06
C LYS A 403 24.79 22.39 -10.08
N ARG A 404 24.94 23.52 -10.80
CA ARG A 404 24.00 23.94 -11.85
C ARG A 404 23.92 22.90 -12.97
N ARG A 405 25.05 22.36 -13.42
CA ARG A 405 25.07 21.31 -14.45
C ARG A 405 24.29 20.07 -14.03
N ARG A 406 24.51 19.55 -12.81
CA ARG A 406 23.75 18.40 -12.29
C ARG A 406 22.26 18.73 -12.09
N ALA A 407 21.94 19.95 -11.67
CA ALA A 407 20.56 20.39 -11.46
C ALA A 407 19.76 20.53 -12.77
N MET A 408 20.40 20.87 -13.90
CA MET A 408 19.73 20.90 -15.21
C MET A 408 19.26 19.53 -15.69
N GLU A 409 19.88 18.46 -15.20
CA GLU A 409 19.63 17.10 -15.65
C GLU A 409 18.54 16.36 -14.83
N ILE A 410 18.16 16.92 -13.67
CA ILE A 410 17.16 16.34 -12.76
C ILE A 410 16.09 17.40 -12.47
N PRO A 411 14.83 17.18 -12.87
CA PRO A 411 13.77 18.16 -12.61
C PRO A 411 13.52 18.33 -11.10
N ALA A 412 13.26 19.57 -10.68
CA ALA A 412 12.81 19.85 -9.33
C ALA A 412 11.31 19.55 -9.21
N VAL A 413 10.96 18.54 -8.42
CA VAL A 413 9.56 18.17 -8.12
C VAL A 413 9.29 18.50 -6.66
N VAL A 414 8.30 19.33 -6.40
CA VAL A 414 7.92 19.78 -5.05
C VAL A 414 6.46 19.44 -4.82
N GLN A 415 6.15 18.93 -3.62
CA GLN A 415 4.78 18.70 -3.21
C GLN A 415 4.13 20.01 -2.74
N CYS A 416 2.97 20.35 -3.29
CA CYS A 416 2.19 21.51 -2.88
C CYS A 416 1.94 21.50 -1.36
N GLY A 417 2.08 22.66 -0.72
CA GLY A 417 1.83 22.84 0.71
C GLY A 417 0.37 23.13 1.06
N GLU A 418 -0.41 23.64 0.10
CA GLU A 418 -1.80 24.03 0.28
C GLU A 418 -2.74 22.82 0.29
N PHE A 419 -3.70 22.83 1.22
CA PHE A 419 -4.84 21.92 1.18
C PHE A 419 -5.79 22.38 0.08
N MET A 420 -6.04 21.54 -0.93
CA MET A 420 -6.98 21.79 -2.03
C MET A 420 -6.55 22.89 -3.03
N CYS A 421 -5.36 22.76 -3.60
CA CYS A 421 -5.15 23.38 -4.91
C CYS A 421 -5.85 22.51 -5.97
N ASP A 422 -6.98 22.96 -6.53
CA ASP A 422 -7.74 22.25 -7.59
C ASP A 422 -6.99 22.16 -8.94
N ARG A 423 -5.66 22.17 -8.91
CA ARG A 423 -4.80 22.08 -10.09
C ARG A 423 -4.42 20.62 -10.35
N PRO A 424 -4.55 20.15 -11.60
CA PRO A 424 -4.11 18.80 -11.94
C PRO A 424 -2.60 18.64 -11.75
N GLU A 425 -2.22 17.48 -11.24
CA GLU A 425 -0.83 17.09 -11.01
C GLU A 425 -0.16 16.72 -12.34
N TYR A 426 0.90 17.47 -12.72
CA TYR A 426 1.71 17.18 -13.90
C TYR A 426 3.08 16.64 -13.49
N LEU A 427 3.35 15.38 -13.84
CA LEU A 427 4.67 14.77 -13.67
C LEU A 427 5.31 14.48 -15.03
N PRO A 428 6.65 14.61 -15.14
CA PRO A 428 7.36 14.25 -16.37
C PRO A 428 7.09 12.79 -16.76
N SER A 429 6.87 12.53 -18.04
CA SER A 429 6.75 11.15 -18.52
C SER A 429 8.11 10.45 -18.46
N ILE A 430 8.16 9.24 -17.89
CA ILE A 430 9.37 8.42 -17.87
C ILE A 430 9.37 7.52 -19.10
N PRO A 431 10.37 7.62 -19.99
CA PRO A 431 10.37 6.87 -21.24
C PRO A 431 10.59 5.37 -21.04
N LEU A 432 9.98 4.56 -21.90
CA LEU A 432 10.22 3.12 -21.94
C LEU A 432 11.64 2.81 -22.44
N GLY A 433 12.28 1.81 -21.83
CA GLY A 433 13.57 1.30 -22.25
C GLY A 433 13.48 0.24 -23.35
N THR A 434 14.63 -0.12 -23.93
CA THR A 434 14.69 -1.10 -25.02
C THR A 434 14.55 -2.51 -24.45
N ILE A 435 13.55 -3.26 -24.90
CA ILE A 435 13.35 -4.65 -24.47
C ILE A 435 13.99 -5.57 -25.50
N LYS A 436 15.25 -5.98 -25.27
CA LYS A 436 15.74 -7.22 -25.91
C LYS A 436 15.04 -8.38 -25.23
N ARG A 437 14.14 -9.08 -25.94
CA ARG A 437 13.61 -10.37 -25.46
C ARG A 437 14.82 -11.23 -25.08
N LEU A 438 14.88 -11.68 -23.82
CA LEU A 438 15.86 -12.67 -23.42
C LEU A 438 15.80 -13.82 -24.43
N ARG A 439 16.92 -14.14 -25.09
CA ARG A 439 17.08 -15.46 -25.70
C ARG A 439 17.08 -16.46 -24.54
N GLN A 440 15.90 -16.91 -24.14
CA GLN A 440 15.76 -18.10 -23.31
C GLN A 440 16.52 -19.23 -24.00
N SER A 441 17.29 -20.01 -23.24
CA SER A 441 17.92 -21.20 -23.77
C SER A 441 16.84 -22.12 -24.37
N GLN A 442 17.19 -22.90 -25.38
CA GLN A 442 16.24 -23.81 -26.04
C GLN A 442 15.57 -24.75 -25.01
N ASN A 443 16.36 -25.20 -24.04
CA ASN A 443 15.92 -26.01 -22.90
C ASN A 443 14.87 -25.32 -22.01
N ASP A 444 14.99 -24.02 -21.74
CA ASP A 444 14.03 -23.30 -20.89
C ASP A 444 12.67 -23.12 -21.59
N LYS A 445 12.68 -22.95 -22.92
CA LYS A 445 11.45 -22.87 -23.72
C LYS A 445 10.74 -24.21 -23.77
N GLU A 446 11.49 -25.28 -23.98
CA GLU A 446 10.96 -26.65 -24.00
C GLU A 446 10.37 -27.02 -22.64
N LYS A 447 11.04 -26.66 -21.54
CA LYS A 447 10.54 -26.89 -20.18
C LYS A 447 9.26 -26.10 -19.90
N GLN A 448 9.21 -24.82 -20.25
CA GLN A 448 7.98 -24.01 -20.10
C GLN A 448 6.83 -24.50 -20.97
N LEU A 449 7.12 -24.96 -22.19
CA LEU A 449 6.12 -25.50 -23.10
C LEU A 449 5.58 -26.83 -22.57
N ALA A 450 6.44 -27.73 -22.10
CA ALA A 450 6.05 -28.99 -21.48
C ALA A 450 5.20 -28.78 -20.22
N GLU A 451 5.60 -27.87 -19.32
CA GLU A 451 4.82 -27.52 -18.13
C GLU A 451 3.46 -26.90 -18.49
N SER A 452 3.40 -26.07 -19.55
CA SER A 452 2.15 -25.47 -20.04
C SER A 452 1.21 -26.52 -20.65
N ILE A 453 1.74 -27.45 -21.45
CA ILE A 453 0.99 -28.57 -22.05
C ILE A 453 0.43 -29.47 -20.95
N GLN A 454 1.25 -29.87 -19.98
CA GLN A 454 0.82 -30.72 -18.87
C GLN A 454 -0.25 -30.05 -18.00
N ARG A 455 -0.19 -28.72 -17.85
CA ARG A 455 -1.19 -27.92 -17.15
C ARG A 455 -2.50 -27.83 -17.93
N HIS A 456 -2.46 -27.72 -19.26
CA HIS A 456 -3.65 -27.75 -20.12
C HIS A 456 -4.28 -29.14 -20.17
N GLN A 457 -3.47 -30.21 -20.22
CA GLN A 457 -3.95 -31.59 -20.17
C GLN A 457 -4.67 -31.90 -18.85
N ARG A 458 -4.13 -31.45 -17.70
CA ARG A 458 -4.82 -31.56 -16.40
C ARG A 458 -6.16 -30.82 -16.39
N LYS A 459 -6.20 -29.58 -16.87
CA LYS A 459 -7.46 -28.80 -16.97
C LYS A 459 -8.50 -29.46 -17.88
N LEU A 460 -8.07 -30.07 -18.98
CA LEU A 460 -8.96 -30.83 -19.89
C LEU A 460 -9.50 -32.10 -19.22
N GLY A 461 -8.70 -32.79 -18.40
CA GLY A 461 -9.14 -33.92 -17.58
C GLY A 461 -10.21 -33.51 -16.56
N ASP A 462 -9.97 -32.42 -15.83
CA ASP A 462 -10.92 -31.90 -14.83
C ASP A 462 -12.25 -31.47 -15.47
N LEU A 463 -12.19 -30.79 -16.63
CA LEU A 463 -13.40 -30.41 -17.39
C LEU A 463 -14.18 -31.63 -17.89
N LYS A 464 -13.50 -32.66 -18.42
CA LYS A 464 -14.16 -33.89 -18.88
C LYS A 464 -14.86 -34.62 -17.73
N SER A 465 -14.24 -34.67 -16.55
CA SER A 465 -14.82 -35.26 -15.35
C SER A 465 -16.03 -34.48 -14.83
N GLN A 466 -15.98 -33.14 -14.87
CA GLN A 466 -17.14 -32.30 -14.52
C GLN A 466 -18.31 -32.49 -15.49
N VAL A 467 -18.06 -32.47 -16.80
CA VAL A 467 -19.12 -32.64 -17.82
C VAL A 467 -19.79 -34.02 -17.71
N SER A 468 -19.03 -35.07 -17.40
CA SER A 468 -19.56 -36.42 -17.14
C SER A 468 -20.48 -36.49 -15.91
N CYS A 469 -20.16 -35.73 -14.86
CA CYS A 469 -20.97 -35.64 -13.64
C CYS A 469 -22.31 -34.92 -13.89
N TYR A 470 -22.28 -33.82 -14.66
CA TYR A 470 -23.50 -33.07 -15.02
C TYR A 470 -24.44 -33.84 -15.95
N LEU A 471 -23.90 -34.62 -16.90
CA LEU A 471 -24.71 -35.46 -17.80
C LEU A 471 -25.43 -36.59 -17.05
N LYS A 472 -24.81 -37.17 -16.01
CA LYS A 472 -25.46 -38.18 -15.15
C LYS A 472 -26.60 -37.61 -14.31
N LEU A 473 -26.49 -36.36 -13.86
CA LEU A 473 -27.54 -35.69 -13.08
C LEU A 473 -28.75 -35.29 -13.96
N ALA A 474 -28.52 -34.91 -15.22
CA ALA A 474 -29.59 -34.54 -16.15
C ALA A 474 -30.45 -35.74 -16.62
N GLN A 475 -29.92 -36.96 -16.62
CA GLN A 475 -30.66 -38.16 -17.01
C GLN A 475 -31.58 -38.72 -15.90
N LEU A 476 -31.42 -38.27 -14.65
CA LEU A 476 -32.26 -38.69 -13.52
C LEU A 476 -33.52 -37.84 -13.33
N SER A 477 -33.64 -36.68 -14.00
CA SER A 477 -34.78 -35.76 -13.83
C SER A 477 -35.81 -35.81 -14.96
N SER A 478 -35.70 -36.73 -15.92
CA SER A 478 -36.65 -36.87 -17.03
C SER A 478 -37.48 -38.16 -16.92
N LYS A 479 -38.44 -38.19 -16.00
CA LYS A 479 -39.65 -39.04 -16.11
C LYS A 479 -40.88 -38.14 -15.98
N PRO A 480 -41.81 -38.11 -16.94
CA PRO A 480 -43.00 -37.29 -16.84
C PRO A 480 -44.12 -38.05 -16.11
N SER A 481 -44.81 -37.39 -15.18
CA SER A 481 -46.15 -37.79 -14.74
C SER A 481 -47.14 -36.68 -15.07
N VAL A 482 -48.16 -37.09 -15.82
CA VAL A 482 -49.29 -36.38 -16.39
C VAL A 482 -50.22 -35.79 -15.32
N GLY A 483 -50.87 -34.66 -15.60
CA GLY A 483 -52.03 -34.19 -14.84
C GLY A 483 -52.35 -32.70 -15.01
N GLU A 484 -53.34 -32.41 -15.87
CA GLU A 484 -53.91 -31.10 -16.21
C GLU A 484 -54.62 -30.40 -15.03
N ASN A 485 -54.62 -29.06 -14.94
CA ASN A 485 -55.73 -28.23 -15.46
C ASN A 485 -55.58 -26.71 -15.17
N LYS A 486 -56.31 -25.97 -15.99
CA LYS A 486 -56.40 -24.54 -16.32
C LYS A 486 -56.60 -23.54 -15.16
N GLN A 487 -56.07 -22.31 -15.29
CA GLN A 487 -56.84 -21.10 -15.68
C GLN A 487 -55.98 -19.82 -15.74
N HIS A 488 -56.40 -18.93 -16.64
CA HIS A 488 -55.82 -17.63 -16.99
C HIS A 488 -55.88 -16.60 -15.86
N THR A 489 -54.93 -15.65 -15.82
CA THR A 489 -55.19 -14.19 -15.74
C THR A 489 -53.90 -13.37 -15.89
N CYS A 490 -54.08 -12.16 -16.42
CA CYS A 490 -53.10 -11.21 -16.98
C CYS A 490 -51.99 -10.74 -16.04
N PHE A 491 -50.80 -10.50 -16.61
CA PHE A 491 -49.95 -9.36 -16.22
C PHE A 491 -49.33 -8.74 -17.48
N SER A 492 -49.91 -7.61 -17.90
CA SER A 492 -49.22 -6.53 -18.60
C SER A 492 -47.94 -6.19 -17.80
N GLY A 493 -46.75 -6.21 -18.38
CA GLY A 493 -46.33 -5.25 -19.39
C GLY A 493 -45.89 -3.96 -18.69
N LEU A 494 -44.72 -3.96 -18.02
CA LEU A 494 -44.06 -2.74 -17.54
C LEU A 494 -42.74 -2.55 -18.32
N PRO A 495 -42.48 -1.35 -18.86
CA PRO A 495 -41.41 -1.10 -19.82
C PRO A 495 -40.02 -0.93 -19.18
N LEU A 496 -39.03 -1.33 -19.97
CA LEU A 496 -37.58 -1.40 -19.70
C LEU A 496 -36.85 -0.03 -19.60
N SER A 497 -37.42 1.02 -19.01
CA SER A 497 -36.79 2.36 -19.02
C SER A 497 -36.31 2.93 -17.66
N ALA A 498 -36.32 2.16 -16.57
CA ALA A 498 -35.97 2.69 -15.23
C ALA A 498 -34.85 1.93 -14.49
N VAL A 499 -33.81 1.45 -15.19
CA VAL A 499 -32.62 0.81 -14.55
C VAL A 499 -31.29 1.45 -14.98
N TRP A 500 -31.32 2.58 -15.69
CA TRP A 500 -30.12 3.19 -16.28
C TRP A 500 -29.51 4.37 -15.49
N TRP A 501 -29.95 4.66 -14.26
CA TRP A 501 -29.58 5.91 -13.57
C TRP A 501 -28.87 5.79 -12.19
N GLN A 502 -28.16 4.69 -11.90
CA GLN A 502 -27.44 4.59 -10.60
C GLN A 502 -26.00 4.02 -10.63
N LEU A 503 -25.26 4.05 -11.75
CA LEU A 503 -23.90 3.50 -11.79
C LEU A 503 -22.83 4.35 -12.50
N LEU A 504 -22.94 5.68 -12.50
CA LEU A 504 -21.85 6.60 -12.87
C LEU A 504 -21.86 7.87 -12.00
N PRO A 505 -20.83 8.16 -11.19
CA PRO A 505 -20.61 9.50 -10.65
C PRO A 505 -19.81 10.34 -11.66
N GLY A 506 -20.37 11.47 -12.16
CA GLY A 506 -19.56 12.45 -12.90
C GLY A 506 -20.20 13.37 -13.97
N ALA A 507 -21.51 13.58 -14.04
CA ALA A 507 -22.09 14.57 -14.96
C ALA A 507 -22.91 15.61 -14.19
N GLN A 508 -22.45 16.88 -14.21
CA GLN A 508 -23.21 18.05 -13.74
C GLN A 508 -24.09 18.56 -14.88
N PHE A 509 -25.40 18.72 -14.66
CA PHE A 509 -26.25 19.59 -15.46
C PHE A 509 -27.21 20.38 -14.56
N CYS A 510 -27.31 21.68 -14.82
CA CYS A 510 -28.11 22.67 -14.09
C CYS A 510 -29.62 22.41 -14.18
N TRP A 511 -30.32 22.70 -13.09
CA TRP A 511 -31.78 22.75 -13.04
C TRP A 511 -32.29 24.15 -13.43
N THR A 512 -33.31 24.19 -14.28
CA THR A 512 -34.32 25.26 -14.26
C THR A 512 -35.69 24.58 -14.23
N GLU A 513 -36.46 24.85 -13.18
CA GLU A 513 -37.85 24.40 -12.95
C GLU A 513 -38.76 24.74 -14.13
N TRP A 514 -39.80 23.94 -14.39
CA TRP A 514 -41.18 24.40 -14.63
C TRP A 514 -42.19 23.27 -14.37
N VAL A 515 -43.38 23.69 -13.96
CA VAL A 515 -44.51 22.99 -13.32
C VAL A 515 -45.35 22.16 -14.31
N GLN A 516 -46.11 21.19 -13.76
CA GLN A 516 -47.12 20.33 -14.40
C GLN A 516 -48.06 21.07 -15.36
N ASP A 517 -48.37 20.47 -16.51
CA ASP A 517 -49.74 20.01 -16.83
C ASP A 517 -49.85 19.17 -18.13
N SER A 518 -50.66 18.12 -18.04
CA SER A 518 -51.48 17.45 -19.07
C SER A 518 -50.84 16.80 -20.34
N CYS A 519 -51.16 15.51 -20.56
CA CYS A 519 -51.03 14.73 -21.82
C CYS A 519 -51.66 15.43 -23.05
N PRO A 520 -51.33 15.13 -24.35
CA PRO A 520 -51.11 13.77 -24.89
C PRO A 520 -50.07 13.59 -26.04
N MET A 521 -49.76 12.30 -26.30
CA MET A 521 -49.21 11.66 -27.53
C MET A 521 -48.46 12.50 -28.57
N TRP A 522 -47.16 12.25 -28.74
CA TRP A 522 -46.49 12.31 -30.05
C TRP A 522 -45.44 11.20 -30.20
N THR A 523 -45.45 10.57 -31.37
CA THR A 523 -44.49 9.59 -31.88
C THR A 523 -43.10 10.20 -32.03
N ALA A 524 -42.05 9.53 -31.54
CA ALA A 524 -40.66 9.96 -31.75
C ALA A 524 -39.91 8.98 -32.66
N SER A 525 -39.47 9.49 -33.82
CA SER A 525 -38.57 8.83 -34.75
C SER A 525 -37.14 8.80 -34.23
N TRP A 526 -36.43 7.70 -34.45
CA TRP A 526 -35.00 7.60 -34.16
C TRP A 526 -34.17 8.33 -35.24
N GLN A 527 -33.35 9.29 -34.84
CA GLN A 527 -32.21 9.75 -35.66
C GLN A 527 -30.91 9.53 -34.89
N LEU A 528 -30.02 8.73 -35.50
CA LEU A 528 -28.64 8.56 -35.09
C LEU A 528 -27.86 9.84 -35.41
N VAL A 529 -27.17 10.41 -34.43
CA VAL A 529 -26.11 11.40 -34.68
C VAL A 529 -24.77 10.87 -34.14
N SER A 530 -23.81 10.87 -35.04
CA SER A 530 -22.43 10.38 -34.92
C SER A 530 -21.57 11.30 -34.05
N TRP A 531 -20.80 10.74 -33.13
CA TRP A 531 -19.75 11.44 -32.37
C TRP A 531 -18.50 11.66 -33.23
N ARG A 532 -18.30 12.89 -33.73
CA ARG A 532 -16.97 13.46 -33.95
C ARG A 532 -16.85 14.71 -33.09
N ASP A 533 -15.71 14.82 -32.45
CA ASP A 533 -15.17 15.96 -31.69
C ASP A 533 -15.81 16.24 -30.33
N LEU A 534 -15.25 15.57 -29.31
CA LEU A 534 -14.91 16.11 -27.99
C LEU A 534 -13.90 15.21 -27.27
#